data_AF-T0Y3T7-F1
#
_entry.id   AF-T0Y3T7-F1
#
_cell.length_a   1.000
_cell.length_b   1.000
_cell.length_c   1.000
_cell.angle_alpha   90.00
_cell.angle_beta   90.00
_cell.angle_gamma   90.00
#
_symmetry.space_group_name_H-M   'P 1'
#
loop_
_entity.id
_entity.type
_entity.pdbx_description
1 polymer ?
#
loop_
_entity_poly.entity_id
_entity_poly.type
_entity_poly.pdbx_seq_one_letter_code
_entity_poly.pdbx_strand_id
1 'polypeptide(L)' 'TADLRILGYAMEPWSRARFQSHIGKALRNFSEDYDARSAAAFVRQLDYISGQLTPEDLARIAGHLSPGTLFYLALPPP' A
#
# COMPACT_ATOMS: atom_id res chain seq x y z
N THR A 1 13.42 -1.57 11.87
CA THR A 1 12.50 -0.85 10.94
C THR A 1 11.05 -0.96 11.40
N ALA A 2 10.79 -0.92 12.72
CA ALA A 2 9.48 -1.25 13.30
C ALA A 2 8.33 -0.30 12.90
N ASP A 3 8.65 0.88 12.34
CA ASP A 3 7.68 1.95 12.11
C ASP A 3 7.30 2.18 10.65
N LEU A 4 7.79 1.37 9.70
CA LEU A 4 7.40 1.54 8.29
C LEU A 4 5.92 1.15 8.12
N ARG A 5 5.11 2.12 7.67
CA ARG A 5 3.72 1.93 7.26
C ARG A 5 3.62 2.23 5.78
N ILE A 6 2.97 1.34 5.04
CA ILE A 6 2.79 1.49 3.59
C ILE A 6 1.31 1.63 3.31
N LEU A 7 0.93 2.75 2.71
CA LEU A 7 -0.43 3.03 2.28
C LEU A 7 -0.51 2.87 0.77
N GLY A 8 -1.31 1.91 0.30
CA GLY A 8 -1.73 1.85 -1.09
C GLY A 8 -2.86 2.85 -1.34
N TYR A 9 -2.80 3.56 -2.47
CA TYR A 9 -3.87 4.43 -2.94
C TYR A 9 -4.14 4.19 -4.42
N ALA A 10 -5.38 3.89 -4.77
CA ALA A 10 -5.80 3.77 -6.16
C ALA A 10 -7.32 4.00 -6.31
N MET A 11 -7.80 4.05 -7.54
CA MET A 11 -9.23 4.24 -7.81
C MET A 11 -10.05 2.98 -7.56
N GLU A 12 -9.40 1.81 -7.55
CA GLU A 12 -10.05 0.52 -7.34
C GLU A 12 -10.69 0.46 -5.94
N PRO A 13 -11.97 0.08 -5.85
CA PRO A 13 -12.70 0.02 -4.58
C PRO A 13 -12.36 -1.28 -3.82
N TRP A 14 -11.09 -1.47 -3.49
CA TRP A 14 -10.64 -2.61 -2.70
C TRP A 14 -10.74 -2.34 -1.22
N SER A 15 -11.04 -3.39 -0.46
CA SER A 15 -10.80 -3.38 0.98
C SER A 15 -9.31 -3.58 1.26
N ARG A 16 -8.87 -3.15 2.45
CA ARG A 16 -7.53 -3.45 2.97
C ARG A 16 -7.18 -4.93 2.85
N ALA A 17 -8.10 -5.83 3.23
CA ALA A 17 -7.87 -7.27 3.16
C ALA A 17 -7.66 -7.77 1.72
N ARG A 18 -8.39 -7.20 0.75
CA ARG A 18 -8.20 -7.53 -0.67
C ARG A 18 -6.85 -7.05 -1.17
N PHE A 19 -6.44 -5.83 -0.84
CA PHE A 19 -5.12 -5.29 -1.19
C PHE A 19 -3.99 -6.12 -0.59
N GLN A 20 -4.06 -6.44 0.71
CA GLN A 20 -3.10 -7.31 1.39
C GLN A 20 -2.99 -8.70 0.74
N SER A 21 -4.13 -9.30 0.37
CA SER A 21 -4.14 -10.58 -0.34
C SER A 21 -3.48 -10.48 -1.72
N HIS A 22 -3.75 -9.40 -2.46
CA HIS A 22 -3.17 -9.14 -3.78
C HIS A 22 -1.64 -9.04 -3.69
N ILE A 23 -1.12 -8.21 -2.78
CA ILE A 23 0.33 -8.07 -2.57
C ILE A 23 0.96 -9.36 -2.06
N GLY A 24 0.29 -10.08 -1.15
CA GLY A 24 0.78 -11.37 -0.65
C GLY A 24 0.94 -12.43 -1.76
N LYS A 25 0.04 -12.45 -2.75
CA LYS A 25 0.16 -13.31 -3.93
C LYS A 25 1.31 -12.88 -4.83
N ALA A 26 1.47 -11.57 -5.07
CA ALA A 26 2.55 -11.04 -5.88
C ALA A 26 3.94 -11.38 -5.29
N LEU A 27 4.12 -11.18 -3.97
CA LEU A 27 5.37 -11.52 -3.28
C LEU A 27 5.73 -13.00 -3.45
N ARG A 28 4.75 -13.90 -3.35
CA ARG A 28 4.97 -15.34 -3.54
C ARG A 28 5.40 -15.69 -4.96
N ASN A 29 4.88 -14.97 -5.95
CA ASN A 29 5.10 -15.30 -7.36
C ASN A 29 6.35 -14.67 -7.95
N PHE A 30 6.82 -13.55 -7.37
CA PHE A 30 7.86 -12.72 -7.98
C PHE A 30 9.10 -12.47 -7.08
N SER A 31 9.06 -12.86 -5.80
CA SER A 31 10.24 -12.75 -4.92
C SER A 31 11.10 -14.00 -5.06
N GLU A 32 12.34 -13.85 -5.51
CA GLU A 32 13.30 -14.97 -5.65
C GLU A 32 13.58 -15.65 -4.29
N ASP A 33 13.77 -14.84 -3.24
CA ASP A 33 14.02 -15.30 -1.87
C ASP A 33 12.77 -15.20 -0.98
N TYR A 34 11.65 -15.78 -1.43
CA TYR A 34 10.40 -15.70 -0.65
C TYR A 34 10.50 -16.39 0.72
N ASP A 35 10.45 -15.59 1.79
CA ASP A 35 10.25 -16.06 3.16
C ASP A 35 8.83 -15.76 3.64
N ALA A 36 8.08 -16.81 3.98
CA ALA A 36 6.69 -16.70 4.41
C ALA A 36 6.53 -15.86 5.69
N ARG A 37 7.49 -15.94 6.63
CA ARG A 37 7.42 -15.20 7.89
C ARG A 37 7.59 -13.70 7.66
N SER A 38 8.61 -13.32 6.89
CA SER A 38 8.90 -11.93 6.53
C SER A 38 7.79 -11.34 5.66
N ALA A 39 7.29 -12.10 4.68
CA ALA A 39 6.16 -11.67 3.86
C ALA A 39 4.91 -11.41 4.71
N ALA A 40 4.58 -12.29 5.66
CA ALA A 40 3.46 -12.08 6.56
C ALA A 40 3.66 -10.85 7.47
N ALA A 41 4.89 -10.58 7.91
CA ALA A 41 5.20 -9.38 8.68
C ALA A 41 5.03 -8.09 7.86
N PHE A 42 5.52 -8.10 6.62
CA PHE A 42 5.36 -7.00 5.67
C PHE A 42 3.89 -6.72 5.34
N VAL A 43 3.12 -7.74 4.98
CA VAL A 43 1.70 -7.59 4.60
C VAL A 43 0.87 -6.96 5.73
N ARG A 44 1.19 -7.25 6.99
CA ARG A 44 0.51 -6.63 8.15
C ARG A 44 0.71 -5.11 8.24
N GLN A 45 1.79 -4.58 7.69
CA GLN A 45 2.10 -3.15 7.67
C GLN A 45 1.39 -2.40 6.54
N LEU A 46 0.71 -3.12 5.65
CA LEU A 46 0.00 -2.53 4.52
C LEU A 46 -1.40 -2.06 4.94
N ASP A 47 -1.74 -0.86 4.49
CA ASP A 47 -3.08 -0.30 4.49
C ASP A 47 -3.50 0.12 3.08
N TYR A 48 -4.78 0.43 2.89
CA TYR A 48 -5.33 0.80 1.59
C TYR A 48 -6.47 1.80 1.70
N ILE A 49 -6.39 2.86 0.89
CA ILE A 49 -7.49 3.82 0.69
C ILE A 49 -7.81 3.87 -0.79
N SER A 50 -9.10 3.83 -1.13
CA SER A 50 -9.57 4.08 -2.50
C SER A 50 -10.11 5.49 -2.65
N GLY A 51 -9.84 6.11 -3.80
CA GLY A 51 -10.40 7.41 -4.17
C GLY A 51 -9.93 7.86 -5.55
N GLN A 52 -10.59 8.89 -6.08
CA GLN A 52 -10.14 9.58 -7.29
C GLN A 52 -8.90 10.43 -7.00
N LEU A 53 -8.17 10.84 -8.03
CA LEU A 53 -7.05 11.78 -7.89
C LEU A 53 -7.55 13.23 -7.84
N THR A 54 -8.58 13.50 -7.04
CA THR A 54 -9.07 14.85 -6.77
C THR A 54 -8.56 15.33 -5.40
N PRO A 55 -8.48 16.64 -5.15
CA PRO A 55 -8.07 17.17 -3.85
C PRO A 55 -8.90 16.65 -2.68
N GLU A 56 -10.23 16.50 -2.87
CA GLU A 56 -11.16 16.08 -1.83
C GLU A 56 -10.90 14.63 -1.40
N ASP A 57 -10.72 13.74 -2.37
CA ASP A 57 -10.46 12.32 -2.09
C ASP A 57 -9.05 12.12 -1.52
N LEU A 58 -8.06 12.86 -2.03
CA LEU A 58 -6.69 12.80 -1.50
C LEU A 58 -6.59 13.35 -0.08
N ALA A 59 -7.40 14.34 0.32
CA ALA A 59 -7.41 14.85 1.69
C ALA A 59 -7.67 13.75 2.74
N ARG A 60 -8.33 12.65 2.35
CA ARG A 60 -8.63 11.51 3.23
C ARG A 60 -7.37 10.77 3.69
N ILE A 61 -6.26 10.84 2.95
CA ILE A 61 -5.01 10.17 3.36
C ILE A 61 -4.27 10.95 4.46
N ALA A 62 -4.64 12.21 4.72
CA ALA A 62 -3.92 13.09 5.65
C ALA A 62 -3.74 12.49 7.05
N GLY A 63 -4.76 11.79 7.56
CA GLY A 63 -4.71 11.12 8.88
C GLY A 63 -3.74 9.93 8.95
N HIS A 64 -3.18 9.51 7.81
CA HIS A 64 -2.25 8.38 7.70
C HIS A 64 -0.81 8.84 7.47
N LEU A 65 -0.58 10.14 7.28
CA LEU A 65 0.73 10.72 7.02
C LEU A 65 1.49 10.97 8.33
N SER A 66 2.82 10.92 8.25
CA SER A 66 3.72 11.26 9.34
C SER A 66 4.83 12.19 8.82
N PRO A 67 5.53 12.93 9.71
CA PRO A 67 6.79 13.55 9.32
C PRO A 67 7.72 12.49 8.72
N GLY A 68 8.17 12.70 7.48
CA GLY A 68 8.99 11.72 6.74
C GLY A 68 8.23 10.79 5.79
N THR A 69 6.95 11.03 5.50
CA THR A 69 6.25 10.29 4.44
C THR A 69 6.90 10.51 3.07
N LEU A 70 7.11 9.43 2.33
CA LEU A 70 7.56 9.42 0.94
C LEU A 70 6.39 9.04 0.02
N PHE A 71 6.20 9.83 -1.04
CA PHE A 71 5.19 9.56 -2.07
C PHE A 71 5.84 8.89 -3.27
N TYR A 72 5.38 7.68 -3.61
CA TYR A 72 5.79 6.97 -4.81
C TYR A 72 4.65 6.97 -5.83
N LEU A 73 4.80 7.73 -6.91
CA LEU A 73 3.77 7.89 -7.95
C LEU A 73 3.95 6.82 -9.02
N ALA A 74 3.41 5.62 -8.76
CA ALA A 74 3.35 4.52 -9.73
C ALA A 74 2.24 4.73 -10.79
N LEU A 75 2.08 5.97 -11.24
CA LEU A 75 1.08 6.39 -12.22
C LEU A 75 1.74 6.56 -13.58
N PRO A 76 1.02 6.36 -14.70
CA PRO A 76 1.53 6.74 -16.00
C PRO A 76 1.86 8.24 -16.03
N PRO A 77 2.89 8.65 -16.79
CA PRO A 77 3.10 10.07 -17.06
C PRO A 77 1.89 10.64 -17.81
N PRO A 78 1.62 11.95 -17.69
CA PRO A 78 0.57 12.62 -18.44
C PRO A 78 0.76 12.55 -19.95
#